data_AF-A0A354TL25-F1
#
_entry.id   AF-A0A354TL25-F1
#
_cell.length_a   1.000
_cell.length_b   1.000
_cell.length_c   1.000
_cell.angle_alpha   90.00
_cell.angle_beta   90.00
_cell.angle_gamma   90.00
#
_symmetry.space_group_name_H-M   'P 1'
#
loop_
_entity.id
_entity.type
_entity.pdbx_description
1 polymer ?
#
loop_
_entity_poly.entity_id
_entity_poly.type
_entity_poly.pdbx_seq_one_letter_code
_entity_poly.pdbx_strand_id
1 'polypeptide(L)'
;MKNPVSFLRSVALLEAISYLVLLFIAMPLKYALGMPMAVKIVGSVHGGLFVVFCFALWRVLMTTSWPFSRAVLVFIASLLPFVPFFIDRRMRAWAAESQQTPA
;
A
#
# COMPACT_ATOMS: atom_id res chain seq x y z
N MET A 1 -17.42 -9.11 -9.06
CA MET A 1 -16.34 -9.05 -8.04
C MET A 1 -15.51 -7.79 -8.31
N LYS A 2 -15.28 -6.92 -7.31
CA LYS A 2 -14.55 -5.65 -7.48
C LYS A 2 -13.12 -5.92 -7.99
N ASN A 3 -12.67 -5.17 -9.00
CA ASN A 3 -11.38 -5.33 -9.68
C ASN A 3 -10.20 -5.50 -8.68
N PRO A 4 -9.40 -6.59 -8.77
CA PRO A 4 -8.33 -6.88 -7.82
C PRO A 4 -7.25 -5.78 -7.79
N VAL A 5 -6.94 -5.20 -8.96
CA VAL A 5 -5.99 -4.07 -9.07
C VAL A 5 -6.52 -2.81 -8.39
N SER A 6 -7.85 -2.56 -8.47
CA SER A 6 -8.47 -1.42 -7.78
C SER A 6 -8.43 -1.60 -6.27
N PHE A 7 -8.59 -2.83 -5.78
CA PHE A 7 -8.46 -3.13 -4.35
C PHE A 7 -7.02 -2.92 -3.86
N LEU A 8 -6.03 -3.47 -4.60
CA LEU A 8 -4.61 -3.24 -4.32
C LEU A 8 -4.28 -1.74 -4.25
N ARG A 9 -4.78 -0.95 -5.21
CA ARG A 9 -4.59 0.51 -5.22
C ARG A 9 -5.13 1.19 -3.96
N SER A 10 -6.36 0.87 -3.55
CA SER A 10 -6.94 1.44 -2.33
C SER A 10 -6.15 1.06 -1.08
N VAL A 11 -5.71 -0.20 -0.97
CA VAL A 11 -4.91 -0.67 0.16
C VAL A 11 -3.53 0.00 0.18
N ALA A 12 -2.87 0.13 -0.97
CA ALA A 12 -1.59 0.82 -1.09
C ALA A 12 -1.67 2.30 -0.66
N LEU A 13 -2.75 3.00 -1.03
CA LEU A 13 -2.98 4.37 -0.57
C LEU A 13 -3.20 4.45 0.94
N LEU A 14 -4.01 3.55 1.51
CA LEU A 14 -4.25 3.49 2.96
C LEU A 14 -2.96 3.19 3.73
N GLU A 15 -2.16 2.25 3.23
CA GLU A 15 -0.86 1.88 3.79
C GLU A 15 0.09 3.08 3.78
N ALA A 16 0.22 3.79 2.66
CA ALA A 16 1.06 4.99 2.55
C ALA A 16 0.59 6.12 3.50
N ILE A 17 -0.72 6.37 3.58
CA ILE A 17 -1.29 7.35 4.53
C ILE A 17 -0.99 6.93 5.98
N SER A 18 -1.18 5.65 6.33
CA SER A 18 -0.90 5.15 7.68
C SER A 18 0.58 5.29 8.04
N TYR A 19 1.49 5.13 7.08
CA TYR A 19 2.92 5.33 7.25
C TYR A 19 3.24 6.82 7.51
N LEU A 20 2.62 7.73 6.75
CA LEU A 20 2.77 9.17 7.02
C LEU A 20 2.26 9.55 8.41
N VAL A 21 1.12 9.01 8.84
CA VAL A 21 0.61 9.22 10.21
C VAL A 21 1.57 8.67 11.26
N LEU A 22 2.16 7.49 11.03
CA LEU A 22 3.18 6.92 11.92
C LEU A 22 4.38 7.85 12.07
N LEU A 23 4.91 8.37 10.96
CA LEU A 23 6.13 9.18 10.94
C LEU A 23 5.91 10.63 11.42
N PHE A 24 4.82 11.27 11.01
CA PHE A 24 4.59 12.70 11.27
C PHE A 24 3.71 12.97 12.48
N ILE A 25 2.99 11.98 12.99
CA ILE A 25 2.13 12.14 14.18
C ILE A 25 2.64 11.27 15.31
N ALA A 26 2.72 9.95 15.12
CA ALA A 26 3.04 9.04 16.21
C ALA A 26 4.48 9.22 16.73
N MET A 27 5.46 9.42 15.85
CA MET A 27 6.86 9.65 16.24
C MET A 27 7.05 10.99 16.97
N PRO A 28 6.55 12.14 16.49
CA PRO A 28 6.57 13.38 17.26
C PRO A 28 5.87 13.26 18.61
N LEU A 29 4.72 12.58 18.69
CA LEU A 29 4.03 12.38 19.96
C LEU A 29 4.87 11.55 20.96
N LYS A 30 5.58 10.53 20.47
CA LYS A 30 6.51 9.72 21.27
C LYS A 30 7.63 10.57 21.85
N TYR A 31 8.27 11.41 21.04
CA TYR A 31 9.45 12.18 21.49
C TYR A 31 9.08 13.47 22.23
N ALA A 32 8.03 14.18 21.82
CA ALA A 32 7.62 15.45 22.39
C ALA A 32 6.75 15.31 23.65
N LEU A 33 5.84 14.32 23.67
CA LEU A 33 4.90 14.12 24.79
C LEU A 33 5.18 12.84 25.58
N GLY A 34 6.24 12.09 25.25
CA GLY A 34 6.59 10.86 25.95
C GLY A 34 5.51 9.77 25.83
N MET A 35 4.72 9.76 24.74
CA MET A 35 3.61 8.83 24.54
C MET A 35 3.96 7.67 23.59
N PRO A 36 4.71 6.63 24.03
CA PRO A 36 5.08 5.50 23.17
C PRO A 36 3.87 4.66 22.72
N MET A 37 2.75 4.75 23.44
CA MET A 37 1.51 4.03 23.12
C MET A 37 0.95 4.42 21.74
N ALA A 38 1.11 5.68 21.32
CA ALA A 38 0.65 6.12 20.00
C ALA A 38 1.39 5.40 18.87
N VAL A 39 2.71 5.23 18.99
CA VAL A 39 3.51 4.45 18.03
C VAL A 39 3.11 2.98 18.04
N LYS A 40 2.81 2.40 19.21
CA LYS A 40 2.35 1.01 19.30
C LYS A 40 1.01 0.81 18.57
N ILE A 41 0.04 1.69 18.80
CA ILE A 41 -1.30 1.57 18.17
C ILE A 41 -1.20 1.81 16.66
N VAL A 42 -0.64 2.95 16.25
CA VAL A 42 -0.52 3.32 14.83
C VAL A 42 0.39 2.34 14.08
N GLY A 43 1.48 1.90 14.71
CA GLY A 43 2.40 0.91 14.16
C GLY A 43 1.74 -0.44 13.94
N SER A 44 0.93 -0.93 14.90
CA SER A 44 0.16 -2.17 14.72
C SER A 44 -0.86 -2.05 13.59
N VAL A 45 -1.55 -0.90 13.48
CA VAL A 45 -2.50 -0.65 12.38
C VAL A 45 -1.78 -0.64 11.03
N HIS A 46 -0.66 0.08 10.93
CA HIS A 46 0.17 0.12 9.72
C HIS A 46 0.69 -1.27 9.34
N GLY A 47 1.23 -2.04 10.30
CA GLY A 47 1.68 -3.41 10.06
C GLY A 47 0.57 -4.33 9.57
N GLY A 48 -0.64 -4.20 10.13
CA GLY A 48 -1.83 -4.91 9.65
C GLY A 48 -2.19 -4.54 8.20
N LEU A 49 -2.18 -3.24 7.88
CA LEU A 49 -2.41 -2.77 6.51
C LEU A 49 -1.35 -3.28 5.52
N PHE A 50 -0.09 -3.34 5.93
CA PHE A 50 0.99 -3.90 5.12
C PHE A 50 0.78 -5.39 4.80
N VAL A 51 0.29 -6.18 5.76
CA VAL A 51 -0.06 -7.59 5.51
C VAL A 51 -1.22 -7.69 4.51
N VAL A 52 -2.25 -6.86 4.65
CA VAL A 52 -3.38 -6.81 3.69
C VAL A 52 -2.89 -6.38 2.30
N PHE A 53 -1.95 -5.44 2.24
CA PHE A 53 -1.31 -5.01 0.99
C PHE A 53 -0.57 -6.17 0.32
N CYS A 54 0.25 -6.91 1.05
CA CYS A 54 0.96 -8.08 0.53
C CYS A 54 -0.01 -9.14 -0.02
N PHE A 55 -1.11 -9.41 0.69
CA PHE A 55 -2.15 -10.33 0.22
C PHE A 55 -2.85 -9.81 -1.04
N ALA A 56 -3.18 -8.52 -1.10
CA ALA A 56 -3.76 -7.89 -2.29
C ALA A 56 -2.81 -7.95 -3.49
N LEU A 57 -1.52 -7.71 -3.27
CA LEU A 57 -0.48 -7.75 -4.31
C LEU A 57 -0.31 -9.18 -4.84
N TRP A 58 -0.23 -10.16 -3.94
CA TRP A 58 -0.20 -11.58 -4.29
C TRP A 58 -1.42 -11.99 -5.12
N ARG A 59 -2.61 -11.56 -4.71
CA ARG A 59 -3.84 -11.81 -5.46
C ARG A 59 -3.79 -11.23 -6.86
N VAL A 60 -3.30 -10.00 -7.03
CA VAL A 60 -3.15 -9.39 -8.36
C VAL A 60 -2.19 -10.21 -9.22
N LEU A 61 -1.08 -10.72 -8.66
CA LEU A 61 -0.11 -11.53 -9.40
C LEU A 61 -0.71 -12.86 -9.89
N MET A 62 -1.59 -13.46 -9.10
CA MET A 62 -2.23 -14.73 -9.43
C MET A 62 -3.42 -14.57 -10.39
N THR A 63 -4.13 -13.43 -10.32
CA THR A 63 -5.38 -13.21 -11.07
C THR A 63 -5.22 -12.34 -12.31
N THR A 64 -4.09 -11.66 -12.44
CA THR A 64 -3.78 -10.75 -13.54
C THR A 64 -2.47 -11.21 -14.18
N SER A 65 -2.35 -11.11 -15.50
CA SER A 65 -1.12 -11.36 -16.26
C SER A 65 -0.02 -10.31 -16.05
N TRP A 66 0.07 -9.75 -14.83
CA TRP A 66 1.07 -8.74 -14.51
C TRP A 66 2.48 -9.34 -14.53
N PRO A 67 3.44 -8.69 -15.21
CA PRO A 67 4.83 -9.08 -15.10
C PRO A 67 5.30 -8.89 -13.65
N PHE A 68 6.10 -9.84 -13.16
CA PHE A 68 6.65 -9.82 -11.79
C PHE A 68 7.37 -8.50 -11.47
N SER A 69 8.01 -7.86 -12.45
CA SER A 69 8.66 -6.55 -12.30
C SER A 69 7.70 -5.45 -11.82
N ARG A 70 6.43 -5.44 -12.25
CA ARG A 70 5.43 -4.48 -11.75
C ARG A 70 5.11 -4.74 -10.28
N ALA A 71 5.03 -6.01 -9.88
CA ALA A 71 4.81 -6.42 -8.50
C ALA A 71 5.92 -5.88 -7.57
N VAL A 72 7.17 -6.14 -7.96
CA VAL A 72 8.35 -5.72 -7.21
C VAL A 72 8.41 -4.21 -7.11
N LEU A 73 8.12 -3.50 -8.20
CA LEU A 73 8.11 -2.04 -8.20
C LEU A 73 7.04 -1.46 -7.26
N VAL A 74 5.84 -2.05 -7.22
CA VAL A 74 4.78 -1.65 -6.28
C VAL A 74 5.14 -1.98 -4.83
N PHE A 75 5.78 -3.12 -4.60
CA PHE A 75 6.25 -3.53 -3.26
C PHE A 75 7.38 -2.64 -2.74
N ILE A 76 8.41 -2.37 -3.54
CA ILE A 76 9.50 -1.47 -3.15
C ILE A 76 8.97 -0.05 -2.94
N ALA A 77 7.97 0.37 -3.72
CA ALA A 77 7.32 1.65 -3.52
C ALA A 77 6.60 1.74 -2.17
N SER A 78 5.90 0.71 -1.71
CA SER A 78 5.20 0.77 -0.41
C SER A 78 6.16 0.89 0.79
N LEU A 79 7.40 0.45 0.66
CA LEU A 79 8.42 0.63 1.72
C LEU A 79 8.81 2.09 1.95
N LEU A 80 8.50 2.98 1.00
CA LEU A 80 8.80 4.40 1.09
C LEU A 80 7.49 5.19 1.26
N PRO A 81 7.33 6.02 2.30
CA PRO A 81 6.04 6.63 2.64
C PRO A 81 5.44 7.54 1.55
N PHE A 82 6.28 8.11 0.68
CA PHE A 82 5.84 9.07 -0.35
C PHE A 82 5.71 8.48 -1.75
N VAL A 83 6.41 7.37 -2.03
CA VAL A 83 6.51 6.81 -3.38
C VAL A 83 5.19 6.20 -3.89
N PRO A 84 4.33 5.57 -3.06
CA PRO A 84 3.04 5.02 -3.49
C PRO A 84 2.12 6.08 -4.09
N PHE A 85 2.19 7.33 -3.58
CA PHE A 85 1.41 8.44 -4.12
C PHE A 85 1.81 8.80 -5.55
N PHE A 86 3.09 8.68 -5.91
CA PHE A 86 3.55 8.90 -7.29
C PHE A 86 3.15 7.75 -8.22
N ILE A 87 3.17 6.52 -7.71
CA ILE A 87 2.88 5.32 -8.51
C ILE A 87 1.37 5.09 -8.66
N ASP A 88 0.53 5.69 -7.81
CA ASP A 88 -0.94 5.64 -7.91
C ASP A 88 -1.46 5.96 -9.33
N ARG A 89 -0.87 6.98 -9.97
CA ARG A 89 -1.25 7.39 -11.33
C ARG A 89 -0.93 6.31 -12.37
N ARG A 90 0.19 5.59 -12.20
CA ARG A 90 0.55 4.42 -13.02
C ARG A 90 -0.32 3.21 -12.71
N MET A 91 -0.64 2.97 -11.43
CA MET A 91 -1.55 1.88 -11.02
C MET A 91 -2.95 2.06 -11.59
N ARG A 92 -3.44 3.29 -11.73
CA ARG A 92 -4.71 3.56 -12.42
C ARG A 92 -4.67 3.15 -13.89
N ALA A 93 -3.57 3.41 -14.59
CA ALA A 93 -3.40 2.99 -15.98
C ALA A 93 -3.31 1.46 -16.10
N TRP A 94 -2.52 0.81 -15.24
CA TRP A 94 -2.43 -0.66 -15.20
C TRP A 94 -3.75 -1.31 -14.81
N ALA A 95 -4.55 -0.70 -13.95
CA ALA A 95 -5.88 -1.20 -13.60
C ALA A 95 -6.85 -1.18 -14.79
N ALA A 96 -6.69 -0.23 -15.72
CA ALA A 96 -7.48 -0.18 -16.95
C ALA A 96 -6.98 -1.21 -17.98
N GLU A 97 -5.67 -1.39 -18.12
CA GLU A 97 -5.06 -2.41 -18.98
C GLU A 97 -5.47 -3.84 -18.55
N SER A 98 -5.44 -4.11 -17.24
CA SER A 98 -5.81 -5.41 -16.68
C SER A 98 -7.30 -5.75 -16.75
N GLN A 99 -8.16 -4.81 -17.14
CA GLN A 99 -9.58 -5.06 -17.43
C GLN A 99 -9.84 -5.50 -18.87
N GLN A 100 -8.84 -5.36 -19.77
CA GLN A 100 -8.97 -5.61 -21.20
C GLN A 100 -8.38 -6.95 -21.66
N THR A 101 -7.83 -7.76 -20.76
CA THR A 101 -7.44 -9.14 -21.07
C THR A 101 -8.58 -10.08 -20.69
N PRO A 102 -9.53 -10.40 -21.60
CA PRO A 102 -10.39 -11.55 -21.39
C PRO A 102 -9.50 -12.79 -21.39
N ALA A 103 -9.75 -13.68 -20.43
CA ALA A 103 -9.19 -15.03 -20.43
C ALA A 103 -9.55 -15.77 -21.72
#